data_AF-A0A7S4P9G6-F1
#
_entry.id   AF-A0A7S4P9G6-F1
#
_cell.length_a   1.000
_cell.length_b   1.000
_cell.length_c   1.000
_cell.angle_alpha   90.00
_cell.angle_beta   90.00
_cell.angle_gamma   90.00
#
_symmetry.space_group_name_H-M   'P 1'
#
loop_
_entity.id
_entity.type
_entity.pdbx_description
1 polymer ?
#
loop_
_entity_poly.entity_id
_entity_poly.type
_entity_poly.pdbx_seq_one_letter_code
_entity_poly.pdbx_strand_id
1 'polypeptide(L)'
;VVRSFVSLLSSVGWVLFFDKMFKKPFKVTATNMVKRSVKRNLVNQLKKEFPNLSDEEWQELLPAKQELMLCKVAGSHTIIYQINNIPYFIDVDGRQNFYPTVYCLWKFPKLMETRIVQPNAFSFLLRGADLFLPGVLVPDPSSPTFDGPYEWKKGKKLSVTLLLYGLPIAIGHSLVDDKDVDQMGMKGKGVKIIHYYRDHLWEMGDKTHPQDQEGWKMEKQWPGFEKYYSEFQSKDFDPDSNETDEKKDGEEDEKQEAGESSSEKKEKEEEGKEEEKEDRKEEEKEEGKEEE
;
A
#
# COMPACT_ATOMS: atom_id res chain seq x y z
N VAL A 1 39.36 5.86 27.21
CA VAL A 1 38.13 6.54 26.76
C VAL A 1 37.75 6.01 25.39
N VAL A 2 37.20 4.79 25.32
CA VAL A 2 36.64 4.19 24.09
C VAL A 2 35.51 3.27 24.51
N ARG A 3 34.34 3.86 24.78
CA ARG A 3 33.06 3.18 24.95
C ARG A 3 31.98 4.15 24.47
N SER A 4 31.47 3.92 23.26
CA SER A 4 30.12 4.26 22.76
C SER A 4 30.16 4.47 21.25
N PHE A 5 30.08 3.38 20.50
CA PHE A 5 29.73 3.46 19.07
C PHE A 5 28.74 2.36 18.62
N VAL A 6 28.07 1.68 19.57
CA VAL A 6 27.16 0.55 19.26
C VAL A 6 25.67 0.89 19.50
N SER A 7 25.31 2.17 19.72
CA SER A 7 23.93 2.55 20.06
C SER A 7 23.22 3.44 19.02
N LEU A 8 23.68 3.48 17.75
CA LEU A 8 22.98 4.27 16.72
C LEU A 8 22.44 3.46 15.53
N LEU A 9 22.57 2.13 15.54
CA LEU A 9 22.06 1.28 14.45
C LEU A 9 20.72 0.57 14.75
N SER A 10 20.13 0.77 15.94
CA SER A 10 18.81 0.21 16.27
C SER A 10 17.63 1.11 15.88
N SER A 11 17.87 2.37 15.47
CA SER A 11 16.79 3.34 15.21
C SER A 11 16.52 3.62 13.72
N VAL A 12 17.25 2.98 12.80
CA VAL A 12 17.08 3.16 11.35
C VAL A 12 16.47 1.91 10.68
N GLY A 13 16.44 0.77 11.39
CA GLY A 13 15.90 -0.50 10.89
C GLY A 13 14.37 -0.64 10.88
N TRP A 14 13.64 0.31 11.47
CA TRP A 14 12.16 0.32 11.45
C TRP A 14 11.55 1.18 10.33
N VAL A 15 12.36 1.98 9.64
CA VAL A 15 11.87 2.99 8.69
C VAL A 15 11.76 2.47 7.25
N LEU A 16 12.22 1.24 6.96
CA LEU A 16 12.23 0.68 5.60
C LEU A 16 11.55 -0.69 5.47
N PHE A 17 10.56 -0.99 6.32
CA PHE A 17 9.64 -2.12 6.10
C PHE A 17 8.20 -1.74 6.48
N PHE A 18 7.69 -0.64 5.90
CA PHE A 18 6.23 -0.55 5.71
C PHE A 18 5.86 -1.50 4.56
N ASP A 19 5.75 -2.79 4.91
CA ASP A 19 5.10 -3.80 4.10
C ASP A 19 3.74 -3.22 3.68
N LYS A 20 3.39 -3.36 2.40
CA LYS A 20 2.13 -2.81 1.89
C LYS A 20 1.00 -3.46 2.65
N MET A 21 0.25 -2.65 3.38
CA MET A 21 -0.53 -3.03 4.55
C MET A 21 -1.48 -4.22 4.32
N PHE A 22 -2.05 -4.33 3.12
CA PHE A 22 -2.98 -5.39 2.75
C PHE A 22 -2.54 -6.19 1.52
N LYS A 23 -1.25 -6.11 1.14
CA LYS A 23 -0.67 -6.91 0.05
C LYS A 23 -0.55 -8.39 0.42
N LYS A 24 -0.36 -8.69 1.70
CA LYS A 24 -0.30 -10.06 2.24
C LYS A 24 -1.58 -10.39 3.00
N PRO A 25 -1.95 -11.68 3.10
CA PRO A 25 -3.09 -12.09 3.92
C PRO A 25 -2.89 -11.62 5.36
N PHE A 26 -3.96 -11.12 5.98
CA PHE A 26 -3.96 -10.71 7.38
C PHE A 26 -5.04 -11.46 8.16
N LYS A 27 -4.87 -11.52 9.47
CA LYS A 27 -5.83 -12.14 10.38
C LYS A 27 -6.52 -11.07 11.22
N VAL A 28 -7.82 -11.23 11.46
CA VAL A 28 -8.56 -10.40 12.42
C VAL A 28 -8.49 -11.07 13.79
N THR A 29 -8.09 -10.32 14.82
CA THR A 29 -7.98 -10.82 16.21
C THR A 29 -9.27 -10.64 17.00
N ALA A 30 -9.98 -9.55 16.76
CA ALA A 30 -11.20 -9.22 17.48
C ALA A 30 -12.15 -8.45 16.59
N THR A 31 -13.43 -8.77 16.70
CA THR A 31 -14.52 -8.13 15.98
C THR A 31 -15.58 -7.71 16.98
N ASN A 32 -15.90 -6.41 17.02
CA ASN A 32 -16.80 -5.83 18.02
C ASN A 32 -17.83 -4.90 17.36
N MET A 33 -19.07 -4.95 17.82
CA MET A 33 -20.08 -3.96 17.43
C MET A 33 -19.77 -2.60 18.05
N VAL A 34 -19.73 -1.55 17.22
CA VAL A 34 -19.48 -0.18 17.69
C VAL A 34 -20.73 0.36 18.38
N LYS A 35 -20.59 0.72 19.66
CA LYS A 35 -21.68 1.35 20.43
C LYS A 35 -22.10 2.68 19.81
N ARG A 36 -23.39 3.02 19.90
CA ARG A 36 -23.96 4.24 19.32
C ARG A 36 -23.23 5.53 19.72
N SER A 37 -22.84 5.66 20.99
CA SER A 37 -22.10 6.84 21.49
C SER A 37 -20.72 6.98 20.84
N VAL A 38 -20.00 5.86 20.68
CA VAL A 38 -18.67 5.79 20.04
C VAL A 38 -18.80 6.09 18.55
N LYS A 39 -19.80 5.49 17.88
CA LYS A 39 -20.09 5.76 16.47
C LYS A 39 -20.32 7.25 16.22
N ARG A 40 -21.07 7.94 17.08
CA ARG A 40 -21.30 9.39 16.94
C ARG A 40 -19.99 10.19 16.99
N ASN A 41 -19.06 9.81 17.88
CA ASN A 41 -17.74 10.45 17.95
C ASN A 41 -16.92 10.17 16.68
N LEU A 42 -16.87 8.91 16.23
CA LEU A 42 -16.21 8.52 14.99
C LEU A 42 -16.74 9.32 13.79
N VAL A 43 -18.06 9.45 13.63
CA VAL A 43 -18.65 10.24 12.55
C VAL A 43 -18.21 11.71 12.64
N ASN A 44 -18.15 12.31 13.82
CA ASN A 44 -17.67 13.69 13.97
C ASN A 44 -16.18 13.83 13.59
N GLN A 45 -15.35 12.83 13.91
CA GLN A 45 -13.94 12.80 13.51
C GLN A 45 -13.80 12.68 11.99
N LEU A 46 -14.55 11.76 11.38
CA LEU A 46 -14.57 11.58 9.93
C LEU A 46 -15.07 12.83 9.19
N LYS A 47 -16.12 13.49 9.69
CA LYS A 47 -16.62 14.78 9.14
C LYS A 47 -15.55 15.86 9.15
N LYS A 48 -14.75 15.93 10.22
CA LYS A 48 -13.65 16.90 10.33
C LYS A 48 -12.53 16.58 9.34
N GLU A 49 -12.25 15.31 9.11
CA GLU A 49 -11.17 14.86 8.22
C GLU A 49 -11.56 14.90 6.74
N PHE A 50 -12.81 14.60 6.41
CA PHE A 50 -13.36 14.55 5.06
C PHE A 50 -14.53 15.55 4.93
N PRO A 51 -14.25 16.86 4.84
CA PRO A 51 -15.27 17.91 4.86
C PRO A 51 -16.09 18.04 3.57
N ASN A 52 -15.76 17.25 2.54
CA ASN A 52 -16.34 17.39 1.20
C ASN A 52 -17.73 16.76 1.04
N LEU A 53 -18.19 15.97 2.01
CA LEU A 53 -19.54 15.41 2.02
C LEU A 53 -20.52 16.33 2.77
N SER A 54 -21.74 16.44 2.25
CA SER A 54 -22.84 17.13 2.93
C SER A 54 -23.35 16.34 4.14
N ASP A 55 -24.11 17.00 5.02
CA ASP A 55 -24.70 16.33 6.18
C ASP A 55 -25.69 15.21 5.79
N GLU A 56 -26.38 15.39 4.67
CA GLU A 56 -27.27 14.39 4.07
C GLU A 56 -26.49 13.17 3.57
N GLU A 57 -25.40 13.38 2.84
CA GLU A 57 -24.52 12.30 2.36
C GLU A 57 -23.91 11.52 3.54
N TRP A 58 -23.55 12.21 4.63
CA TRP A 58 -23.11 11.54 5.87
C TRP A 58 -24.22 10.75 6.56
N GLN A 59 -25.45 11.25 6.53
CA GLN A 59 -26.61 10.57 7.11
C GLN A 59 -27.00 9.33 6.29
N GLU A 60 -26.73 9.33 4.98
CA GLU A 60 -26.87 8.18 4.09
C GLU A 60 -25.75 7.15 4.32
N LEU A 61 -24.50 7.60 4.44
CA LEU A 61 -23.33 6.74 4.64
C LEU A 61 -23.34 6.06 6.02
N LEU A 62 -23.61 6.81 7.09
CA LEU A 62 -23.62 6.29 8.47
C LEU A 62 -24.87 6.71 9.27
N PRO A 63 -26.08 6.22 8.90
CA PRO A 63 -27.31 6.52 9.62
C PRO A 63 -27.24 6.15 11.11
N ALA A 64 -28.02 6.82 11.97
CA ALA A 64 -27.99 6.55 13.42
C ALA A 64 -28.33 5.09 13.80
N LYS A 65 -29.15 4.40 12.98
CA LYS A 65 -29.50 2.98 13.16
C LYS A 65 -28.54 2.01 12.48
N GLN A 66 -27.69 2.49 11.56
CA GLN A 66 -26.77 1.62 10.82
C GLN A 66 -25.77 0.98 11.78
N GLU A 67 -25.71 -0.34 11.77
CA GLU A 67 -24.73 -1.11 12.53
C GLU A 67 -23.35 -0.94 11.92
N LEU A 68 -22.35 -0.77 12.78
CA LEU A 68 -20.96 -0.59 12.38
C LEU A 68 -20.11 -1.56 13.20
N MET A 69 -19.39 -2.43 12.52
CA MET A 69 -18.48 -3.39 13.13
C MET A 69 -17.05 -2.83 13.11
N LEU A 70 -16.30 -3.13 14.17
CA LEU A 70 -14.89 -2.77 14.32
C LEU A 70 -14.08 -4.05 14.40
N CYS A 71 -13.16 -4.24 13.46
CA CYS A 71 -12.26 -5.38 13.34
C CYS A 71 -10.83 -4.94 13.62
N LYS A 72 -10.15 -5.60 14.57
CA LYS A 72 -8.74 -5.36 14.90
C LYS A 72 -7.86 -6.34 14.12
N VAL A 73 -6.85 -5.84 13.43
CA VAL A 73 -5.91 -6.69 12.67
C VAL A 73 -4.83 -7.25 13.61
N ALA A 74 -4.45 -8.52 13.41
CA ALA A 74 -3.40 -9.19 14.15
C ALA A 74 -2.03 -8.57 13.85
N GLY A 75 -1.22 -8.36 14.88
CA GLY A 75 0.16 -7.88 14.72
C GLY A 75 0.29 -6.42 14.28
N SER A 76 -0.80 -5.65 14.28
CA SER A 76 -0.78 -4.21 14.00
C SER A 76 -1.77 -3.44 14.89
N HIS A 77 -1.68 -2.10 14.86
CA HIS A 77 -2.67 -1.22 15.48
C HIS A 77 -3.85 -0.89 14.56
N THR A 78 -3.92 -1.55 13.41
CA THR A 78 -4.93 -1.28 12.39
C THR A 78 -6.32 -1.68 12.85
N ILE A 79 -7.26 -0.79 12.59
CA ILE A 79 -8.68 -1.00 12.83
C ILE A 79 -9.42 -0.87 11.50
N ILE A 80 -10.28 -1.83 11.20
CA ILE A 80 -11.16 -1.81 10.02
C ILE A 80 -12.60 -1.63 10.50
N TYR A 81 -13.31 -0.66 9.92
CA TYR A 81 -14.72 -0.41 10.18
C TYR A 81 -15.56 -0.96 9.03
N GLN A 82 -16.49 -1.86 9.35
CA GLN A 82 -17.33 -2.54 8.37
C GLN A 82 -18.82 -2.20 8.53
N ILE A 83 -19.49 -2.07 7.40
CA ILE A 83 -20.94 -1.97 7.28
C ILE A 83 -21.39 -3.20 6.50
N ASN A 84 -22.27 -4.02 7.07
CA ASN A 84 -22.74 -5.26 6.44
C ASN A 84 -21.60 -6.17 5.95
N ASN A 85 -20.54 -6.32 6.78
CA ASN A 85 -19.30 -7.05 6.47
C ASN A 85 -18.45 -6.50 5.31
N ILE A 86 -18.81 -5.35 4.74
CA ILE A 86 -17.99 -4.65 3.74
C ILE A 86 -17.11 -3.62 4.46
N PRO A 87 -15.78 -3.59 4.24
CA PRO A 87 -14.91 -2.60 4.85
C PRO A 87 -15.12 -1.24 4.20
N TYR A 88 -15.44 -0.22 5.01
CA TYR A 88 -15.70 1.15 4.54
C TYR A 88 -14.61 2.13 4.97
N PHE A 89 -14.05 1.96 6.17
CA PHE A 89 -12.98 2.82 6.66
C PHE A 89 -11.88 1.99 7.34
N ILE A 90 -10.66 2.51 7.32
CA ILE A 90 -9.49 1.95 7.98
C ILE A 90 -8.89 3.04 8.86
N ASP A 91 -8.64 2.77 10.13
CA ASP A 91 -7.69 3.54 10.93
C ASP A 91 -6.36 2.80 10.92
N VAL A 92 -5.38 3.33 10.20
CA VAL A 92 -4.18 2.56 9.84
C VAL A 92 -3.27 2.28 11.03
N ASP A 93 -3.25 3.17 12.02
CA ASP A 93 -2.37 3.12 13.20
C ASP A 93 -3.15 3.15 14.53
N GLY A 94 -4.48 3.17 14.49
CA GLY A 94 -5.35 3.22 15.67
C GLY A 94 -5.35 4.59 16.35
N ARG A 95 -4.83 5.62 15.69
CA ARG A 95 -4.69 6.99 16.21
C ARG A 95 -5.52 7.98 15.40
N GLN A 96 -6.70 7.54 14.93
CA GLN A 96 -7.63 8.35 14.13
C GLN A 96 -7.04 8.77 12.78
N ASN A 97 -6.19 7.92 12.19
CA ASN A 97 -5.65 8.14 10.86
C ASN A 97 -6.52 7.42 9.83
N PHE A 98 -7.69 8.01 9.55
CA PHE A 98 -8.73 7.31 8.80
C PHE A 98 -8.51 7.35 7.28
N TYR A 99 -8.84 6.27 6.60
CA TYR A 99 -8.87 6.18 5.14
C TYR A 99 -10.17 5.48 4.72
N PRO A 100 -11.03 6.09 3.88
CA PRO A 100 -12.14 5.38 3.26
C PRO A 100 -11.59 4.35 2.26
N THR A 101 -12.19 3.17 2.21
CA THR A 101 -11.80 2.10 1.26
C THR A 101 -12.28 2.41 -0.15
N VAL A 102 -11.81 1.62 -1.13
CA VAL A 102 -12.36 1.72 -2.50
C VAL A 102 -13.87 1.48 -2.52
N TYR A 103 -14.39 0.54 -1.73
CA TYR A 103 -15.84 0.32 -1.59
C TYR A 103 -16.60 1.56 -1.10
N CYS A 104 -16.04 2.29 -0.13
CA CYS A 104 -16.66 3.51 0.36
C CYS A 104 -16.63 4.60 -0.73
N LEU A 105 -15.51 4.76 -1.42
CA LEU A 105 -15.35 5.75 -2.48
C LEU A 105 -16.16 5.47 -3.74
N TRP A 106 -16.51 4.21 -4.02
CA TRP A 106 -17.41 3.88 -5.14
C TRP A 106 -18.82 4.40 -4.94
N LYS A 107 -19.26 4.54 -3.69
CA LYS A 107 -20.56 5.11 -3.33
C LYS A 107 -20.48 6.61 -3.03
N PHE A 108 -19.38 7.04 -2.40
CA PHE A 108 -19.18 8.42 -1.95
C PHE A 108 -17.84 8.97 -2.49
N PRO A 109 -17.72 9.20 -3.81
CA PRO A 109 -16.45 9.57 -4.45
C PRO A 109 -15.90 10.92 -3.99
N LYS A 110 -16.77 11.83 -3.52
CA LYS A 110 -16.37 13.17 -3.03
C LYS A 110 -15.56 13.15 -1.73
N LEU A 111 -15.55 12.03 -1.00
CA LEU A 111 -14.78 11.90 0.25
C LEU A 111 -13.30 12.19 0.08
N MET A 112 -12.73 11.86 -1.08
CA MET A 112 -11.31 12.07 -1.37
C MET A 112 -11.13 12.60 -2.78
N GLU A 113 -10.23 13.57 -2.92
CA GLU A 113 -9.77 14.00 -4.24
C GLU A 113 -9.12 12.83 -4.97
N THR A 114 -9.34 12.75 -6.27
CA THR A 114 -8.91 11.62 -7.10
C THR A 114 -7.86 12.08 -8.11
N ARG A 115 -6.71 11.38 -8.15
CA ARG A 115 -5.70 11.54 -9.20
C ARG A 115 -5.98 10.54 -10.31
N ILE A 116 -5.96 11.03 -11.55
CA ILE A 116 -6.09 10.17 -12.73
C ILE A 116 -4.69 9.74 -13.17
N VAL A 117 -4.54 8.46 -13.48
CA VAL A 117 -3.28 7.89 -13.96
C VAL A 117 -3.44 7.25 -15.33
N GLN A 118 -2.32 7.05 -16.00
CA GLN A 118 -2.26 6.32 -17.26
C GLN A 118 -2.76 4.87 -17.07
N PRO A 119 -3.46 4.28 -18.07
CA PRO A 119 -3.95 2.90 -18.00
C PRO A 119 -2.88 1.85 -17.71
N ASN A 120 -1.64 2.04 -18.22
CA ASN A 120 -0.51 1.12 -18.00
C ASN A 120 -0.07 1.01 -16.53
N ALA A 121 -0.40 1.99 -15.68
CA ALA A 121 -0.12 1.95 -14.25
C ALA A 121 -0.93 0.87 -13.52
N PHE A 122 -2.01 0.35 -14.13
CA PHE A 122 -2.93 -0.59 -13.51
C PHE A 122 -2.25 -1.87 -13.02
N SER A 123 -1.42 -2.50 -13.86
CA SER A 123 -0.75 -3.77 -13.51
C SER A 123 0.19 -3.61 -12.32
N PHE A 124 0.85 -2.46 -12.21
CA PHE A 124 1.72 -2.11 -11.09
C PHE A 124 0.91 -1.86 -9.81
N LEU A 125 -0.19 -1.09 -9.90
CA LEU A 125 -1.08 -0.82 -8.78
C LEU A 125 -1.70 -2.11 -8.22
N LEU A 126 -2.10 -3.06 -9.07
CA LEU A 126 -2.61 -4.37 -8.63
C LEU A 126 -1.56 -5.24 -7.91
N ARG A 127 -0.28 -4.97 -8.11
CA ARG A 127 0.83 -5.60 -7.35
C ARG A 127 1.18 -4.79 -6.10
N GLY A 128 0.35 -3.80 -5.80
CA GLY A 128 0.42 -2.84 -4.72
C GLY A 128 1.44 -1.73 -4.91
N ALA A 129 2.03 -1.53 -6.10
CA ALA A 129 3.06 -0.50 -6.34
C ALA A 129 2.67 0.87 -5.77
N ASP A 130 3.64 1.59 -5.21
CA ASP A 130 3.44 3.02 -4.93
C ASP A 130 3.29 3.74 -6.27
N LEU A 131 2.55 4.85 -6.32
CA LEU A 131 2.36 5.59 -7.57
C LEU A 131 3.52 6.55 -7.80
N PHE A 132 4.13 6.45 -8.96
CA PHE A 132 5.17 7.35 -9.42
C PHE A 132 4.55 8.50 -10.23
N LEU A 133 5.09 9.70 -10.06
CA LEU A 133 4.60 10.93 -10.69
C LEU A 133 4.48 10.85 -12.23
N PRO A 134 5.39 10.17 -12.98
CA PRO A 134 5.25 10.05 -14.43
C PRO A 134 3.96 9.35 -14.89
N GLY A 135 3.38 8.49 -14.03
CA GLY A 135 2.13 7.80 -14.32
C GLY A 135 0.89 8.68 -14.07
N VAL A 136 1.03 9.83 -13.41
CA VAL A 136 -0.07 10.73 -13.08
C VAL A 136 -0.37 11.65 -14.25
N LEU A 137 -1.64 11.74 -14.64
CA LEU A 137 -2.11 12.66 -15.65
C LEU A 137 -2.37 14.02 -15.04
N VAL A 138 -1.74 15.05 -15.62
CA VAL A 138 -1.94 16.45 -15.23
C VAL A 138 -3.09 17.01 -16.06
N PRO A 139 -4.13 17.56 -15.42
CA PRO A 139 -5.28 18.10 -16.13
C PRO A 139 -4.89 19.32 -16.97
N ASP A 140 -5.62 19.54 -18.05
CA ASP A 140 -5.47 20.74 -18.88
C ASP A 140 -6.17 21.94 -18.22
N PRO A 141 -5.44 22.97 -17.76
CA PRO A 141 -6.02 24.14 -17.11
C PRO A 141 -6.90 24.99 -18.05
N SER A 142 -6.78 24.82 -19.37
CA SER A 142 -7.59 25.53 -20.37
C SER A 142 -8.94 24.84 -20.63
N SER A 143 -9.14 23.64 -20.08
CA SER A 143 -10.36 22.86 -20.28
C SER A 143 -11.56 23.53 -19.59
N PRO A 144 -12.74 23.59 -20.24
CA PRO A 144 -13.95 24.16 -19.63
C PRO A 144 -14.47 23.34 -18.43
N THR A 145 -14.01 22.09 -18.28
CA THR A 145 -14.37 21.21 -17.16
C THR A 145 -13.35 21.25 -16.02
N PHE A 146 -12.31 22.09 -16.12
CA PHE A 146 -11.33 22.27 -15.04
C PHE A 146 -11.94 23.12 -13.93
N ASP A 147 -12.04 22.57 -12.73
CA ASP A 147 -12.86 23.08 -11.64
C ASP A 147 -12.08 23.66 -10.47
N GLY A 148 -10.75 23.71 -10.53
CA GLY A 148 -9.95 24.29 -9.46
C GLY A 148 -8.46 23.95 -9.55
N PRO A 149 -7.66 24.48 -8.61
CA PRO A 149 -6.21 24.31 -8.67
C PRO A 149 -5.80 22.85 -8.44
N TYR A 150 -4.94 22.33 -9.32
CA TYR A 150 -4.40 20.97 -9.23
C TYR A 150 -3.13 20.97 -8.38
N GLU A 151 -3.29 20.97 -7.06
CA GLU A 151 -2.18 21.14 -6.09
C GLU A 151 -1.75 19.83 -5.44
N TRP A 152 -0.46 19.70 -5.21
CA TRP A 152 0.16 18.64 -4.41
C TRP A 152 0.46 19.14 -3.00
N LYS A 153 0.00 18.39 -2.02
CA LYS A 153 0.29 18.67 -0.62
C LYS A 153 0.75 17.40 0.07
N LYS A 154 1.97 17.42 0.60
CA LYS A 154 2.55 16.29 1.32
C LYS A 154 1.64 15.84 2.47
N GLY A 155 1.42 14.54 2.58
CA GLY A 155 0.51 13.92 3.55
C GLY A 155 -0.98 14.05 3.21
N LYS A 156 -1.38 14.77 2.15
CA LYS A 156 -2.79 14.86 1.74
C LYS A 156 -3.28 13.49 1.28
N LYS A 157 -4.40 13.04 1.85
CA LYS A 157 -5.08 11.80 1.48
C LYS A 157 -5.73 12.00 0.12
N LEU A 158 -5.50 11.07 -0.80
CA LEU A 158 -6.08 11.08 -2.13
C LEU A 158 -6.37 9.67 -2.63
N SER A 159 -7.28 9.57 -3.58
CA SER A 159 -7.58 8.33 -4.28
C SER A 159 -6.97 8.35 -5.68
N VAL A 160 -6.88 7.18 -6.32
CA VAL A 160 -6.30 7.02 -7.65
C VAL A 160 -7.28 6.25 -8.52
N THR A 161 -7.56 6.77 -9.71
CA THR A 161 -8.34 6.08 -10.76
C THR A 161 -7.56 6.04 -12.07
N LEU A 162 -7.90 5.10 -12.95
CA LEU A 162 -7.35 5.08 -14.31
C LEU A 162 -8.13 6.07 -15.18
N LEU A 163 -7.47 6.61 -16.20
CA LEU A 163 -8.16 7.29 -17.29
C LEU A 163 -9.30 6.40 -17.82
N LEU A 164 -10.48 7.00 -18.05
CA LEU A 164 -11.74 6.34 -18.43
C LEU A 164 -12.48 5.57 -17.34
N TYR A 165 -11.86 5.17 -16.23
CA TYR A 165 -12.53 4.26 -15.27
C TYR A 165 -13.57 4.97 -14.38
N GLY A 166 -13.34 6.23 -14.03
CA GLY A 166 -14.26 7.05 -13.23
C GLY A 166 -14.38 6.68 -11.75
N LEU A 167 -14.04 5.44 -11.36
CA LEU A 167 -14.08 4.98 -9.97
C LEU A 167 -12.67 4.72 -9.42
N PRO A 168 -12.39 5.07 -8.15
CA PRO A 168 -11.08 4.83 -7.54
C PRO A 168 -10.71 3.35 -7.48
N ILE A 169 -9.47 3.03 -7.85
CA ILE A 169 -8.90 1.69 -7.77
C ILE A 169 -7.84 1.56 -6.67
N ALA A 170 -7.39 2.68 -6.10
CA ALA A 170 -6.48 2.69 -4.98
C ALA A 170 -6.65 3.96 -4.14
N ILE A 171 -6.17 3.91 -2.91
CA ILE A 171 -6.12 5.03 -1.98
C ILE A 171 -4.74 5.17 -1.36
N GLY A 172 -4.39 6.39 -0.99
CA GLY A 172 -3.09 6.68 -0.43
C GLY A 172 -2.96 8.10 0.09
N HIS A 173 -1.73 8.51 0.29
CA HIS A 173 -1.39 9.90 0.60
C HIS A 173 -0.19 10.37 -0.22
N SER A 174 -0.17 11.66 -0.52
CA SER A 174 0.94 12.28 -1.24
C SER A 174 2.22 12.25 -0.40
N LEU A 175 3.34 11.92 -1.03
CA LEU A 175 4.69 12.02 -0.47
C LEU A 175 5.38 13.34 -0.82
N VAL A 176 4.79 14.10 -1.75
CA VAL A 176 5.35 15.31 -2.34
C VAL A 176 4.40 16.50 -2.14
N ASP A 177 4.95 17.70 -2.14
CA ASP A 177 4.22 18.96 -2.34
C ASP A 177 4.53 19.57 -3.72
N ASP A 178 3.90 20.71 -4.05
CA ASP A 178 4.12 21.37 -5.34
C ASP A 178 5.59 21.72 -5.60
N LYS A 179 6.34 22.12 -4.58
CA LYS A 179 7.77 22.44 -4.73
C LYS A 179 8.58 21.20 -5.07
N ASP A 180 8.28 20.08 -4.41
CA ASP A 180 8.90 18.79 -4.72
C ASP A 180 8.60 18.39 -6.17
N VAL A 181 7.35 18.51 -6.61
CA VAL A 181 6.91 18.18 -7.97
C VAL A 181 7.61 19.04 -9.03
N ASP A 182 7.70 20.35 -8.79
CA ASP A 182 8.38 21.30 -9.68
C ASP A 182 9.88 20.98 -9.81
N GLN A 183 10.55 20.69 -8.69
CA GLN A 183 11.98 20.36 -8.67
C GLN A 183 12.27 19.01 -9.34
N MET A 184 11.40 18.03 -9.15
CA MET A 184 11.56 16.69 -9.74
C MET A 184 11.11 16.63 -11.21
N GLY A 185 10.32 17.61 -11.67
CA GLY A 185 9.76 17.63 -13.01
C GLY A 185 8.87 16.42 -13.28
N MET A 186 7.93 16.14 -12.38
CA MET A 186 7.03 14.97 -12.44
C MET A 186 7.77 13.61 -12.45
N LYS A 187 8.93 13.50 -11.81
CA LYS A 187 9.67 12.23 -11.65
C LYS A 187 9.68 11.72 -10.21
N GLY A 188 9.93 10.43 -10.04
CA GLY A 188 10.01 9.81 -8.72
C GLY A 188 8.66 9.42 -8.12
N LYS A 189 8.66 9.01 -6.86
CA LYS A 189 7.49 8.47 -6.16
C LYS A 189 6.60 9.62 -5.65
N GLY A 190 5.34 9.66 -6.09
CA GLY A 190 4.40 10.72 -5.74
C GLY A 190 3.43 10.33 -4.62
N VAL A 191 2.88 9.12 -4.65
CA VAL A 191 1.83 8.70 -3.70
C VAL A 191 2.19 7.35 -3.09
N LYS A 192 2.12 7.29 -1.76
CA LYS A 192 2.19 6.02 -1.04
C LYS A 192 0.82 5.35 -1.07
N ILE A 193 0.74 4.15 -1.64
CA ILE A 193 -0.52 3.39 -1.69
C ILE A 193 -0.71 2.63 -0.38
N ILE A 194 -1.91 2.73 0.18
CA ILE A 194 -2.32 2.10 1.45
C ILE A 194 -3.22 0.89 1.20
N HIS A 195 -4.18 1.04 0.29
CA HIS A 195 -5.15 0.01 -0.08
C HIS A 195 -5.49 0.14 -1.57
N TYR A 196 -5.73 -0.98 -2.23
CA TYR A 196 -6.05 -1.02 -3.64
C TYR A 196 -7.02 -2.16 -3.99
N TYR A 197 -7.67 -2.03 -5.14
CA TYR A 197 -8.57 -3.02 -5.70
C TYR A 197 -7.85 -4.37 -5.88
N ARG A 198 -8.46 -5.46 -5.40
CA ARG A 198 -7.90 -6.83 -5.35
C ARG A 198 -6.75 -7.05 -4.36
N ASP A 199 -6.54 -6.16 -3.39
CA ASP A 199 -5.76 -6.50 -2.20
C ASP A 199 -6.59 -7.32 -1.19
N HIS A 200 -5.97 -7.78 -0.12
CA HIS A 200 -6.65 -8.62 0.86
C HIS A 200 -7.73 -7.88 1.66
N LEU A 201 -7.70 -6.55 1.72
CA LEU A 201 -8.78 -5.79 2.34
C LEU A 201 -9.99 -5.71 1.39
N TRP A 202 -9.76 -5.54 0.09
CA TRP A 202 -10.83 -5.68 -0.90
C TRP A 202 -11.44 -7.09 -0.84
N GLU A 203 -10.60 -8.14 -0.75
CA GLU A 203 -11.06 -9.54 -0.63
C GLU A 203 -11.89 -9.82 0.63
N MET A 204 -11.70 -9.03 1.70
CA MET A 204 -12.49 -9.12 2.94
C MET A 204 -13.95 -8.69 2.73
N GLY A 205 -14.22 -7.83 1.73
CA GLY A 205 -15.56 -7.33 1.42
C GLY A 205 -16.39 -8.32 0.58
N ASP A 206 -17.33 -7.76 -0.18
CA ASP A 206 -18.22 -8.54 -1.05
C ASP A 206 -17.59 -8.91 -2.40
N LYS A 207 -16.36 -8.44 -2.66
CA LYS A 207 -15.60 -8.66 -3.90
C LYS A 207 -16.30 -8.11 -5.14
N THR A 208 -17.16 -7.11 -4.96
CA THR A 208 -17.75 -6.38 -6.09
C THR A 208 -16.69 -5.65 -6.88
N HIS A 209 -16.95 -5.49 -8.18
CA HIS A 209 -16.08 -4.77 -9.08
C HIS A 209 -16.62 -3.37 -9.36
N PRO A 210 -15.76 -2.41 -9.75
CA PRO A 210 -16.19 -1.07 -10.16
C PRO A 210 -17.28 -1.10 -11.25
N GLN A 211 -17.18 -2.00 -12.22
CA GLN A 211 -18.17 -2.13 -13.29
C GLN A 211 -19.54 -2.66 -12.84
N ASP A 212 -19.62 -3.26 -11.65
CA ASP A 212 -20.87 -3.76 -11.08
C ASP A 212 -21.64 -2.67 -10.33
N GLN A 213 -21.03 -1.49 -10.15
CA GLN A 213 -21.69 -0.37 -9.46
C GLN A 213 -22.81 0.20 -10.32
N GLU A 214 -23.95 0.48 -9.68
CA GLU A 214 -25.10 1.04 -10.36
C GLU A 214 -24.75 2.37 -11.03
N GLY A 215 -25.11 2.51 -12.31
CA GLY A 215 -24.82 3.72 -13.09
C GLY A 215 -23.36 3.88 -13.50
N TRP A 216 -22.50 2.88 -13.29
CA TRP A 216 -21.12 2.93 -13.76
C TRP A 216 -21.06 3.04 -15.29
N LYS A 217 -20.22 3.95 -15.75
CA LYS A 217 -19.93 4.20 -17.15
C LYS A 217 -18.49 4.71 -17.27
N MET A 218 -17.90 4.52 -18.44
CA MET A 218 -16.60 5.11 -18.72
C MET A 218 -16.66 6.63 -18.60
N GLU A 219 -15.74 7.21 -17.84
CA GLU A 219 -15.64 8.65 -17.60
C GLU A 219 -14.81 9.31 -18.70
N LYS A 220 -15.50 10.03 -19.59
CA LYS A 220 -14.89 10.73 -20.71
C LYS A 220 -14.76 12.24 -20.45
N GLN A 221 -15.34 12.73 -19.36
CA GLN A 221 -15.33 14.13 -18.98
C GLN A 221 -14.24 14.34 -17.93
N TRP A 222 -12.99 14.40 -18.39
CA TRP A 222 -11.88 14.83 -17.56
C TRP A 222 -11.06 15.92 -18.26
N PRO A 223 -10.63 16.98 -17.56
CA PRO A 223 -9.79 18.03 -18.12
C PRO A 223 -8.48 17.47 -18.66
N GLY A 224 -8.34 17.35 -19.98
CA GLY A 224 -7.18 16.72 -20.62
C GLY A 224 -7.45 15.35 -21.23
N PHE A 225 -8.69 14.84 -21.15
CA PHE A 225 -9.10 13.58 -21.76
C PHE A 225 -8.66 13.45 -23.23
N GLU A 226 -9.01 14.42 -24.07
CA GLU A 226 -8.73 14.38 -25.52
C GLU A 226 -7.23 14.26 -25.82
N LYS A 227 -6.40 15.00 -25.07
CA LYS A 227 -4.94 14.97 -25.18
C LYS A 227 -4.40 13.58 -24.88
N TYR A 228 -4.70 13.02 -23.70
CA TYR A 228 -4.10 11.74 -23.32
C TYR A 228 -4.76 10.53 -24.00
N TYR A 229 -6.03 10.62 -24.38
CA TYR A 229 -6.71 9.56 -25.11
C TYR A 229 -6.16 9.40 -26.54
N SER A 230 -5.89 10.51 -27.24
CA SER A 230 -5.25 10.47 -28.57
C SER A 230 -3.79 9.99 -28.51
N GLU A 231 -3.02 10.42 -27.49
CA GLU A 231 -1.69 9.87 -27.20
C GLU A 231 -1.73 8.37 -26.88
N PHE A 232 -2.79 7.89 -26.24
CA PHE A 232 -2.97 6.47 -25.93
C PHE A 232 -3.32 5.66 -27.19
N GLN A 233 -4.19 6.16 -28.07
CA GLN A 233 -4.57 5.48 -29.31
C GLN A 233 -3.44 5.41 -30.35
N SER A 234 -2.54 6.40 -30.33
CA SER A 234 -1.40 6.47 -31.27
C SER A 234 -0.20 5.63 -30.83
N LYS A 235 -0.17 5.19 -29.58
CA LYS A 235 0.81 4.21 -29.10
C LYS A 235 0.18 2.83 -29.27
N ASP A 236 0.68 2.04 -30.22
CA ASP A 236 0.37 0.61 -30.29
C ASP A 236 0.76 -0.02 -28.95
N PHE A 237 -0.25 -0.25 -28.11
CA PHE A 237 -0.07 -0.99 -26.86
C PHE A 237 0.17 -2.44 -27.26
N ASP A 238 1.44 -2.85 -27.29
CA ASP A 238 1.83 -4.25 -27.39
C ASP A 238 1.83 -4.87 -25.98
N PRO A 239 0.78 -5.63 -25.61
CA PRO A 239 0.70 -6.27 -24.29
C PRO A 239 1.76 -7.34 -24.06
N ASP A 240 2.54 -7.71 -25.09
CA ASP A 240 3.56 -8.76 -25.06
C ASP A 240 5.00 -8.22 -25.27
N SER A 241 5.19 -6.90 -25.16
CA SER A 241 6.53 -6.33 -25.00
C SER A 241 7.06 -6.69 -23.61
N ASN A 242 7.58 -7.91 -23.48
CA ASN A 242 8.51 -8.31 -22.45
C ASN A 242 9.75 -7.40 -22.55
N GLU A 243 9.71 -6.22 -21.95
CA GLU A 243 10.91 -5.69 -21.30
C GLU A 243 11.15 -6.56 -20.07
N THR A 244 11.64 -7.77 -20.32
CA THR A 244 12.47 -8.48 -19.36
C THR A 244 13.69 -7.59 -19.13
N ASP A 245 13.72 -6.89 -17.99
CA ASP A 245 14.97 -6.56 -17.31
C ASP A 245 15.63 -7.90 -16.90
N GLU A 246 16.14 -8.61 -17.91
CA GLU A 246 17.10 -9.68 -17.72
C GLU A 246 18.38 -9.02 -17.22
N LYS A 247 18.65 -9.32 -15.96
CA LYS A 247 19.95 -9.20 -15.29
C LYS A 247 21.10 -9.37 -16.29
N LYS A 248 21.86 -8.30 -16.50
CA LYS A 248 23.29 -8.42 -16.80
C LYS A 248 24.04 -8.55 -15.48
N ASP A 249 23.95 -9.73 -14.87
CA ASP A 249 25.04 -10.21 -14.03
C ASP A 249 26.11 -10.72 -15.00
N GLY A 250 26.97 -9.80 -15.45
CA GLY A 250 28.20 -10.17 -16.13
C GLY A 250 29.23 -10.54 -15.08
N GLU A 251 29.49 -11.84 -14.95
CA GLU A 251 30.77 -12.34 -14.44
C GLU A 251 31.90 -11.74 -15.31
N GLU A 252 32.63 -10.79 -14.75
CA GLU A 252 33.98 -10.49 -15.19
C GLU A 252 34.93 -11.44 -14.46
N ASP A 253 35.31 -12.53 -15.12
CA ASP A 253 36.51 -13.28 -14.79
C ASP A 253 37.32 -13.47 -16.07
N GLU A 254 38.47 -12.79 -16.15
CA GLU A 254 39.78 -13.42 -16.38
C GLU A 254 40.89 -12.38 -16.45
N LYS A 255 41.70 -12.35 -15.40
CA LYS A 255 43.09 -11.88 -15.48
C LYS A 255 43.90 -12.89 -16.29
N GLN A 256 44.48 -12.45 -17.40
CA GLN A 256 45.73 -13.01 -17.90
C GLN A 256 46.87 -12.05 -17.58
N GLU A 257 47.74 -12.44 -16.66
CA GLU A 257 49.18 -12.22 -16.82
C GLU A 257 49.94 -13.27 -16.02
N ALA A 258 50.78 -14.02 -16.74
CA ALA A 258 51.66 -15.04 -16.24
C ALA A 258 52.88 -14.41 -15.55
N GLY A 259 53.33 -14.98 -14.44
CA GLY A 259 54.56 -14.54 -13.77
C GLY A 259 54.83 -15.21 -12.43
N GLU A 260 55.34 -16.43 -12.49
CA GLU A 260 56.31 -17.06 -11.57
C GLU A 260 56.06 -17.18 -10.04
N SER A 261 56.07 -18.46 -9.63
CA SER A 261 56.90 -19.04 -8.56
C SER A 261 56.20 -19.59 -7.30
N SER A 262 56.36 -20.93 -7.19
CA SER A 262 56.71 -21.73 -6.01
C SER A 262 55.71 -21.95 -4.87
N SER A 263 55.15 -23.17 -4.89
CA SER A 263 55.16 -24.20 -3.81
C SER A 263 54.65 -23.84 -2.41
N GLU A 264 53.61 -24.53 -1.93
CA GLU A 264 53.70 -25.73 -1.06
C GLU A 264 52.32 -26.17 -0.53
N LYS A 265 52.10 -27.49 -0.51
CA LYS A 265 51.35 -28.34 0.45
C LYS A 265 49.93 -27.91 0.87
N LYS A 266 48.85 -28.60 0.49
CA LYS A 266 48.43 -29.96 0.92
C LYS A 266 48.57 -30.15 2.44
N GLU A 267 47.47 -29.97 3.18
CA GLU A 267 47.07 -30.82 4.32
C GLU A 267 45.80 -30.31 5.04
N LYS A 268 45.00 -31.29 5.50
CA LYS A 268 43.92 -31.24 6.51
C LYS A 268 42.49 -30.93 6.05
N GLU A 269 41.91 -31.90 5.34
CA GLU A 269 40.60 -32.45 5.72
C GLU A 269 40.85 -33.48 6.83
N GLU A 270 40.44 -33.16 8.06
CA GLU A 270 40.07 -34.07 9.17
C GLU A 270 40.16 -33.27 10.46
N GLU A 271 39.03 -32.77 10.95
CA GLU A 271 38.68 -32.58 12.37
C GLU A 271 37.45 -31.66 12.44
N GLY A 272 36.40 -32.11 13.12
CA GLY A 272 35.12 -31.38 13.23
C GLY A 272 33.88 -32.23 13.03
N LYS A 273 33.94 -33.55 13.27
CA LYS A 273 32.78 -34.42 13.52
C LYS A 273 32.80 -34.90 14.98
N GLU A 274 32.83 -33.96 15.91
CA GLU A 274 32.60 -34.23 17.34
C GLU A 274 31.94 -32.99 17.96
N GLU A 275 30.67 -32.75 17.63
CA GLU A 275 29.80 -31.83 18.37
C GLU A 275 28.32 -32.17 18.07
N GLU A 276 27.98 -33.46 18.19
CA GLU A 276 26.57 -33.88 18.09
C GLU A 276 26.31 -35.21 18.84
N LYS A 277 26.91 -35.36 20.03
CA LYS A 277 26.63 -36.49 20.95
C LYS A 277 26.87 -36.14 22.42
N GLU A 278 26.37 -35.02 22.93
CA GLU A 278 26.33 -34.81 24.39
C GLU A 278 24.98 -34.33 24.99
N ASP A 279 24.00 -33.90 24.20
CA ASP A 279 22.68 -33.46 24.74
C ASP A 279 21.60 -34.56 24.81
N ARG A 280 21.97 -35.81 25.10
CA ARG A 280 20.98 -36.90 25.23
C ARG A 280 21.18 -37.86 26.40
N LYS A 281 21.75 -37.37 27.51
CA LYS A 281 21.95 -38.18 28.72
C LYS A 281 21.58 -37.53 30.07
N GLU A 282 20.83 -36.42 30.09
CA GLU A 282 20.42 -35.80 31.37
C GLU A 282 18.92 -35.84 31.70
N GLU A 283 18.06 -36.49 30.91
CA GLU A 283 16.61 -36.56 31.22
C GLU A 283 16.09 -37.89 31.82
N GLU A 284 16.93 -38.83 32.25
CA GLU A 284 16.48 -40.10 32.87
C GLU A 284 16.99 -40.34 34.30
N LYS A 285 17.16 -39.30 35.13
CA LYS A 285 17.56 -39.47 36.54
C LYS A 285 16.74 -38.71 37.60
N GLU A 286 15.53 -38.22 37.29
CA GLU A 286 14.66 -37.59 38.29
C GLU A 286 13.30 -38.29 38.56
N GLU A 287 12.94 -39.40 37.91
CA GLU A 287 11.68 -40.12 38.20
C GLU A 287 11.83 -41.39 39.07
N GLY A 288 12.71 -41.35 40.07
CA GLY A 288 13.03 -42.55 40.87
C GLY A 288 13.24 -42.32 42.36
N LYS A 289 12.61 -41.31 42.98
CA LYS A 289 12.58 -41.14 44.45
C LYS A 289 11.36 -40.32 44.90
N GLU A 290 10.18 -40.92 44.87
CA GLU A 290 9.05 -40.53 45.72
C GLU A 290 8.04 -41.69 45.75
N GLU A 291 8.39 -42.78 46.41
CA GLU A 291 7.46 -43.80 46.93
C GLU A 291 8.24 -44.75 47.87
N GLU A 292 8.45 -44.29 49.11
CA GLU A 292 8.47 -45.13 50.34
C GLU A 292 8.32 -44.24 51.59
#